data_AF-A0A2N6G4T4-F1
#
_entry.id   AF-A0A2N6G4T4-F1
#
_cell.length_a   1.000
_cell.length_b   1.000
_cell.length_c   1.000
_cell.angle_alpha   90.00
_cell.angle_beta   90.00
_cell.angle_gamma   90.00
#
_symmetry.space_group_name_H-M   'P 1'
#
loop_
_entity.id
_entity.type
_entity.pdbx_description
1 polymer ?
#
loop_
_entity_poly.entity_id
_entity_poly.type
_entity_poly.pdbx_seq_one_letter_code
_entity_poly.pdbx_strand_id
1 'polypeptide(L)'
;MDLFSLLLLFMAVELFESNWQKHDNLYGLIYNNYQIYIKNIFLYFILHASFFYAIAVAVYLNNFNFWMSSIIVIKFLDMAFKINMMQKLSSGLEIHEVMPINIKITLFFRYFNVLLYPASFAIANGMIFN
;
A
#
# COMPACT_ATOMS: atom_id res chain seq x y z
N MET A 1 -17.17 -12.51 -9.91
CA MET A 1 -16.14 -12.03 -10.86
C MET A 1 -15.14 -13.15 -11.02
N ASP A 2 -14.62 -13.34 -12.23
CA ASP A 2 -13.55 -14.31 -12.48
C ASP A 2 -12.22 -13.82 -11.89
N LEU A 3 -11.28 -14.75 -11.67
CA LEU A 3 -9.98 -14.46 -11.05
C LEU A 3 -9.18 -13.40 -11.81
N PHE A 4 -9.31 -13.38 -13.14
CA PHE A 4 -8.62 -12.39 -13.97
C PHE A 4 -9.17 -10.97 -13.76
N SER A 5 -10.49 -10.81 -13.68
CA SER A 5 -11.09 -9.51 -13.33
C SER A 5 -10.68 -9.05 -11.93
N LEU A 6 -10.61 -9.96 -10.95
CA LEU A 6 -10.14 -9.64 -9.60
C LEU A 6 -8.67 -9.19 -9.59
N LEU A 7 -7.82 -9.84 -10.39
CA LEU A 7 -6.42 -9.48 -10.56
C LEU A 7 -6.27 -8.08 -11.20
N LEU A 8 -7.00 -7.80 -12.28
CA LEU A 8 -6.98 -6.50 -12.95
C LEU A 8 -7.45 -5.38 -12.03
N LEU A 9 -8.52 -5.62 -11.27
CA LEU A 9 -9.01 -4.65 -10.31
C LEU A 9 -8.00 -4.45 -9.18
N PHE A 10 -7.29 -5.49 -8.75
CA PHE A 10 -6.21 -5.34 -7.77
C PHE A 10 -5.11 -4.41 -8.30
N MET A 11 -4.63 -4.65 -9.53
CA MET A 11 -3.64 -3.79 -10.18
C MET A 11 -4.12 -2.34 -10.28
N ALA A 12 -5.39 -2.11 -10.64
CA ALA A 12 -5.96 -0.78 -10.74
C ALA A 12 -5.98 -0.04 -9.39
N VAL A 13 -6.36 -0.72 -8.31
CA VAL A 13 -6.39 -0.15 -6.97
C VAL A 13 -4.98 0.12 -6.44
N GLU A 14 -4.00 -0.76 -6.70
CA GLU A 14 -2.58 -0.50 -6.37
C GLU A 14 -2.02 0.70 -7.13
N LEU A 15 -2.37 0.85 -8.41
CA LEU A 15 -1.96 2.00 -9.22
C LEU A 15 -2.56 3.29 -8.67
N PHE A 16 -3.84 3.28 -8.29
CA PHE A 16 -4.48 4.40 -7.64
C PHE A 16 -3.73 4.81 -6.36
N GLU A 17 -3.44 3.83 -5.50
CA GLU A 17 -2.73 4.08 -4.24
C GLU A 17 -1.31 4.64 -4.46
N SER A 18 -0.57 4.04 -5.39
CA SER A 18 0.78 4.47 -5.74
C SER A 18 0.82 5.87 -6.38
N ASN A 19 -0.24 6.25 -7.08
CA ASN A 19 -0.33 7.55 -7.75
C ASN A 19 -0.58 8.71 -6.79
N TRP A 20 -1.45 8.55 -5.78
CA TRP A 20 -1.70 9.65 -4.85
C TRP A 20 -0.54 9.85 -3.86
N GLN A 21 0.20 8.78 -3.51
CA GLN A 21 1.39 8.85 -2.65
C GLN A 21 2.65 9.32 -3.39
N LYS A 22 2.55 9.60 -4.69
CA LYS A 22 3.67 9.85 -5.57
C LYS A 22 4.51 11.05 -5.14
N HIS A 23 5.80 10.83 -4.98
CA HIS A 23 6.82 11.88 -4.90
C HIS A 23 8.16 11.36 -5.44
N ASP A 24 9.10 12.26 -5.74
CA ASP A 24 10.41 11.91 -6.31
C ASP A 24 11.45 11.49 -5.25
N ASN A 25 11.12 11.68 -3.97
CA ASN A 25 11.95 11.30 -2.85
C ASN A 25 11.08 10.84 -1.67
N LEU A 26 11.71 10.15 -0.71
CA LEU A 26 11.01 9.56 0.42
C LEU A 26 10.37 10.60 1.33
N TYR A 27 11.04 11.73 1.57
CA TYR A 27 10.51 12.78 2.44
C TYR A 27 9.21 13.37 1.90
N GLY A 28 9.15 13.68 0.61
CA GLY A 28 7.92 14.20 0.02
C GLY A 28 6.83 13.15 -0.11
N LEU A 29 7.16 11.85 -0.22
CA LEU A 29 6.16 10.79 -0.11
C LEU A 29 5.52 10.81 1.28
N ILE A 30 6.33 10.87 2.33
CA ILE A 30 5.84 10.97 3.72
C ILE A 30 5.04 12.26 3.90
N TYR A 31 5.51 13.38 3.35
CA TYR A 31 4.80 14.66 3.46
C TYR A 31 3.44 14.64 2.75
N ASN A 32 3.34 14.04 1.55
CA ASN A 32 2.05 13.88 0.86
C ASN A 32 1.07 13.04 1.68
N ASN A 33 1.55 11.95 2.30
CA ASN A 33 0.75 11.15 3.23
C ASN A 33 0.31 11.99 4.43
N TYR A 34 1.24 12.74 5.03
CA TYR A 34 0.98 13.61 6.17
C TYR A 34 -0.07 14.69 5.86
N GLN A 35 -0.01 15.32 4.68
CA GLN A 35 -0.99 16.34 4.25
C GLN A 35 -2.42 15.80 4.18
N ILE A 36 -2.61 14.54 3.83
CA ILE A 36 -3.93 13.91 3.85
C ILE A 36 -4.32 13.53 5.28
N TYR A 37 -3.38 12.97 6.04
CA TYR A 37 -3.59 12.58 7.42
C TYR A 37 -4.08 13.73 8.31
N ILE A 38 -3.44 14.91 8.22
CA ILE A 38 -3.84 16.09 9.01
C ILE A 38 -5.19 16.65 8.59
N LYS A 39 -5.60 16.46 7.32
CA LYS A 39 -6.92 16.90 6.85
C LYS A 39 -8.01 16.02 7.43
N ASN A 40 -7.86 14.70 7.32
CA ASN A 40 -8.79 13.73 7.88
C ASN A 40 -8.17 12.32 7.88
N ILE A 41 -8.05 11.71 9.07
CA ILE A 41 -7.56 10.34 9.22
C ILE A 41 -8.46 9.30 8.52
N PHE A 42 -9.77 9.51 8.44
CA PHE A 42 -10.67 8.61 7.73
C PHE A 42 -10.46 8.66 6.22
N LEU A 43 -10.19 9.86 5.67
CA LEU A 43 -9.82 10.00 4.26
C LEU A 43 -8.51 9.28 3.96
N TYR A 44 -7.53 9.39 4.86
CA TYR A 44 -6.27 8.66 4.74
C TYR A 44 -6.51 7.15 4.64
N PHE A 45 -7.31 6.57 5.53
CA PHE A 45 -7.65 5.15 5.46
C PHE A 45 -8.35 4.78 4.15
N ILE A 46 -9.36 5.54 3.70
CA ILE A 46 -10.07 5.25 2.44
C ILE A 46 -9.13 5.26 1.23
N LEU A 47 -8.12 6.13 1.21
CA LEU A 47 -7.14 6.18 0.13
C LEU A 47 -6.18 4.97 0.12
N HIS A 48 -6.10 4.20 1.20
CA HIS A 48 -5.50 2.87 1.23
C HIS A 48 -6.49 1.79 0.78
N ALA A 49 -7.19 2.04 -0.33
CA ALA A 49 -8.21 1.15 -0.87
C ALA A 49 -7.68 -0.25 -1.17
N SER A 50 -6.38 -0.39 -1.49
CA SER A 50 -5.78 -1.69 -1.82
C SER A 50 -5.74 -2.65 -0.62
N PHE A 51 -5.63 -2.12 0.60
CA PHE A 51 -5.66 -2.92 1.82
C PHE A 51 -7.05 -3.53 2.04
N PHE A 52 -8.10 -2.71 1.97
CA PHE A 52 -9.47 -3.18 2.10
C PHE A 52 -9.85 -4.12 0.97
N TYR A 53 -9.37 -3.84 -0.25
CA TYR A 53 -9.57 -4.73 -1.38
C TYR A 53 -8.92 -6.11 -1.16
N ALA A 54 -7.67 -6.16 -0.67
CA ALA A 54 -7.01 -7.42 -0.36
C ALA A 54 -7.81 -8.25 0.66
N ILE A 55 -8.31 -7.63 1.73
CA ILE A 55 -9.18 -8.31 2.71
C ILE A 55 -10.46 -8.81 2.05
N ALA A 56 -11.14 -7.96 1.28
CA ALA A 56 -12.39 -8.30 0.62
C ALA A 56 -12.23 -9.50 -0.33
N VAL A 57 -11.15 -9.54 -1.10
CA VAL A 57 -10.86 -10.64 -2.01
C VAL A 57 -10.49 -11.93 -1.27
N ALA A 58 -9.73 -11.84 -0.18
CA ALA A 58 -9.38 -13.02 0.63
C ALA A 58 -10.64 -13.68 1.20
N VAL A 59 -11.57 -12.87 1.71
CA VAL A 59 -12.88 -13.33 2.20
C VAL A 59 -13.75 -13.87 1.06
N TYR A 60 -13.83 -13.15 -0.08
CA TYR A 60 -14.65 -13.54 -1.23
C TYR A 60 -14.25 -14.89 -1.83
N LEU A 61 -12.93 -15.16 -1.91
CA LEU A 61 -12.39 -16.42 -2.42
C LEU A 61 -12.22 -17.48 -1.32
N ASN A 62 -12.49 -17.13 -0.06
CA ASN A 62 -12.20 -17.95 1.12
C ASN A 62 -10.75 -18.49 1.11
N ASN A 63 -9.80 -17.65 0.69
CA ASN A 63 -8.40 -18.03 0.52
C ASN A 63 -7.50 -17.21 1.45
N PHE A 64 -7.06 -17.83 2.54
CA PHE A 64 -6.16 -17.26 3.53
C PHE A 64 -4.79 -17.94 3.55
N ASN A 65 -4.37 -18.48 2.40
CA ASN A 65 -3.05 -19.10 2.29
C ASN A 65 -1.93 -18.09 2.61
N PHE A 66 -0.70 -18.61 2.73
CA PHE A 66 0.47 -17.82 3.10
C PHE A 66 0.62 -16.55 2.23
N TRP A 67 0.46 -16.66 0.92
CA TRP A 67 0.61 -15.53 -0.01
C TRP A 67 -0.47 -14.47 0.19
N MET A 68 -1.74 -14.86 0.27
CA MET A 68 -2.84 -13.92 0.46
C MET A 68 -2.77 -13.23 1.83
N SER A 69 -2.49 -13.99 2.89
CA SER A 69 -2.33 -13.46 4.24
C SER A 69 -1.11 -12.54 4.35
N SER A 70 -0.01 -12.84 3.65
CA SER A 70 1.19 -11.99 3.63
C SER A 70 0.91 -10.62 3.01
N ILE A 71 0.11 -10.55 1.94
CA ILE A 71 -0.30 -9.27 1.34
C ILE A 71 -1.00 -8.39 2.38
N ILE A 72 -1.96 -8.97 3.11
CA ILE A 72 -2.74 -8.25 4.13
C ILE A 72 -1.82 -7.76 5.26
N VAL A 73 -0.95 -8.63 5.78
CA VAL A 73 -0.04 -8.29 6.87
C VAL A 73 0.97 -7.21 6.46
N ILE A 74 1.60 -7.34 5.29
CA ILE A 74 2.59 -6.36 4.80
C ILE A 74 1.91 -4.99 4.61
N LYS A 75 0.71 -4.95 4.03
CA LYS A 75 -0.04 -3.69 3.86
C LYS A 75 -0.46 -3.07 5.19
N PHE A 76 -0.88 -3.89 6.15
CA PHE A 76 -1.19 -3.42 7.50
C PHE A 76 0.04 -2.79 8.16
N LEU A 77 1.20 -3.45 8.07
CA LEU A 77 2.45 -2.93 8.63
C LEU A 77 2.87 -1.63 7.94
N ASP A 78 2.83 -1.55 6.62
CA ASP A 78 3.15 -0.33 5.87
C ASP A 78 2.29 0.86 6.33
N MET A 79 0.98 0.65 6.46
CA MET A 79 0.06 1.67 6.94
C MET A 79 0.33 2.07 8.40
N ALA A 80 0.57 1.09 9.28
CA ALA A 80 0.88 1.34 10.69
C ALA A 80 2.17 2.15 10.85
N PHE A 81 3.22 1.82 10.08
CA PHE A 81 4.48 2.57 10.08
C PHE A 81 4.27 4.01 9.59
N LYS A 82 3.53 4.21 8.49
CA LYS A 82 3.22 5.56 7.99
C LYS A 82 2.44 6.37 9.02
N ILE A 83 1.43 5.79 9.67
CA ILE A 83 0.66 6.46 10.73
C ILE A 83 1.56 6.88 11.89
N ASN A 84 2.44 6.00 12.35
CA ASN A 84 3.41 6.32 13.41
C ASN A 84 4.33 7.49 13.00
N MET A 85 4.83 7.50 11.75
CA MET A 85 5.62 8.62 11.23
C MET A 85 4.83 9.93 11.19
N MET A 86 3.57 9.89 10.74
CA MET A 86 2.70 11.05 10.67
C MET A 86 2.34 11.60 12.06
N GLN A 87 2.17 10.73 13.06
CA GLN A 87 1.98 11.14 14.46
C GLN A 87 3.21 11.89 14.98
N LYS A 88 4.42 11.40 14.70
CA LYS A 88 5.66 12.08 15.07
C LYS A 88 5.81 13.45 14.39
N LEU A 89 5.45 13.55 13.10
CA LEU A 89 5.42 14.84 12.40
C LEU A 89 4.38 15.80 13.02
N SER A 90 3.23 15.28 13.43
CA SER A 90 2.20 16.10 14.09
C SER A 90 2.60 16.61 15.47
N SER A 91 3.51 15.92 16.17
CA SER A 91 4.09 16.40 17.43
C SER A 91 5.18 17.47 17.26
N GLY A 92 5.44 17.91 16.02
CA GLY A 92 6.41 18.96 15.72
C GLY A 92 7.84 18.46 15.48
N LEU A 93 8.06 17.15 15.37
CA LEU A 93 9.36 16.60 15.00
C LEU A 93 9.64 16.86 13.51
N GLU A 94 10.90 17.08 13.18
CA GLU A 94 11.29 17.28 11.80
C GLU A 94 11.36 15.95 11.02
N ILE A 95 11.16 16.01 9.70
CA ILE A 95 11.13 14.81 8.84
C ILE A 95 12.41 13.98 8.93
N HIS A 96 13.56 14.63 9.16
CA HIS A 96 14.85 13.97 9.28
C HIS A 96 15.02 13.21 10.60
N GLU A 97 14.27 13.59 11.65
CA GLU A 97 14.23 12.87 12.92
C GLU A 97 13.31 11.64 12.84
N VAL A 98 12.25 11.75 12.04
CA VAL A 98 11.29 10.66 11.80
C VAL A 98 11.84 9.61 10.83
N MET A 99 12.52 10.07 9.78
CA MET A 99 13.16 9.22 8.78
C MET A 99 14.53 9.84 8.44
N PRO A 100 15.66 9.32 8.97
CA PRO A 100 16.98 9.94 8.79
C PRO A 100 17.53 9.83 7.37
N ILE A 101 16.90 9.01 6.52
CA ILE A 101 17.37 8.68 5.18
C ILE A 101 16.39 9.24 4.16
N ASN A 102 16.88 10.11 3.27
CA ASN A 102 16.10 10.57 2.12
C ASN A 102 16.60 9.90 0.84
N ILE A 103 15.88 8.88 0.38
CA ILE A 103 16.19 8.17 -0.87
C ILE A 103 15.37 8.76 -2.01
N LYS A 104 15.99 8.88 -3.19
CA LYS A 104 15.27 9.19 -4.43
C LYS A 104 14.44 7.97 -4.86
N ILE A 105 13.14 8.16 -5.00
CA ILE A 105 12.23 7.07 -5.38
C ILE A 105 12.28 6.93 -6.90
N THR A 106 12.88 5.85 -7.40
CA THR A 106 12.86 5.53 -8.82
C THR A 106 11.47 5.04 -9.25
N LEU A 107 11.20 5.09 -10.56
CA LEU A 107 9.93 4.60 -11.11
C LEU A 107 9.65 3.14 -10.73
N PHE A 108 10.70 2.31 -10.68
CA PHE A 108 10.60 0.91 -10.27
C PHE A 108 10.11 0.78 -8.82
N PHE A 109 10.75 1.47 -7.87
CA PHE A 109 10.32 1.42 -6.46
C PHE A 109 8.90 1.93 -6.27
N ARG A 110 8.50 2.95 -7.04
CA ARG A 110 7.15 3.53 -6.98
C ARG A 110 6.05 2.53 -7.33
N TYR A 111 6.28 1.70 -8.35
CA TYR A 111 5.28 0.73 -8.84
C TYR A 111 5.58 -0.71 -8.42
N PHE A 112 6.55 -0.92 -7.52
CA PHE A 112 6.90 -2.25 -7.07
C PHE A 112 5.72 -2.98 -6.44
N ASN A 113 4.89 -2.28 -5.66
CA ASN A 113 3.67 -2.82 -5.05
C ASN A 113 2.63 -3.28 -6.08
N VAL A 114 2.52 -2.54 -7.20
CA VAL A 114 1.63 -2.88 -8.33
C VAL A 114 2.03 -4.19 -9.00
N LEU A 115 3.30 -4.58 -8.92
CA LEU A 115 3.77 -5.86 -9.42
C LEU A 115 3.70 -6.94 -8.34
N LEU A 116 4.25 -6.66 -7.15
CA LEU A 116 4.42 -7.63 -6.08
C LEU A 116 3.10 -8.21 -5.57
N TYR A 117 2.11 -7.35 -5.27
CA TYR A 117 0.87 -7.82 -4.65
C TYR A 117 -0.05 -8.55 -5.64
N PRO A 118 -0.26 -8.06 -6.88
CA PRO A 118 -0.99 -8.81 -7.89
C PRO A 118 -0.29 -10.12 -8.29
N ALA A 119 1.04 -10.16 -8.35
CA ALA A 119 1.78 -11.41 -8.58
C ALA A 119 1.58 -12.40 -7.42
N SER A 120 1.67 -11.94 -6.17
CA SER A 120 1.42 -12.77 -4.99
C SER A 120 -0.02 -13.30 -4.97
N PHE A 121 -1.00 -12.47 -5.37
CA PHE A 121 -2.39 -12.88 -5.54
C PHE A 121 -2.54 -13.95 -6.63
N ALA A 122 -1.88 -13.80 -7.77
CA ALA A 122 -1.91 -14.76 -8.86
C ALA A 122 -1.31 -16.11 -8.43
N ILE A 123 -0.20 -16.11 -7.69
CA ILE A 123 0.39 -17.33 -7.10
C ILE A 123 -0.58 -17.94 -6.07
N ALA A 124 -1.17 -17.12 -5.20
CA ALA A 124 -2.09 -17.58 -4.16
C ALA A 124 -3.31 -18.33 -4.74
N ASN A 125 -3.73 -18.01 -5.95
CA ASN A 125 -4.91 -18.57 -6.60
C ASN A 125 -4.56 -19.54 -7.76
N GLY A 126 -3.31 -20.01 -7.85
CA GLY A 126 -2.89 -21.00 -8.84
C GLY A 126 -2.87 -20.50 -10.28
N MET A 127 -2.79 -19.18 -10.51
CA MET A 127 -2.83 -18.62 -11.87
C MET A 127 -1.48 -18.72 -12.60
N ILE A 128 -0.37 -18.94 -11.88
CA ILE A 128 1.01 -18.93 -12.43
C ILE A 128 1.66 -20.32 -12.33
N PHE A 129 1.46 -21.02 -11.22
CA PHE A 129 2.01 -22.34 -10.97
C PHE A 129 0.83 -23.28 -10.70
N ASN A 130 0.52 -24.14 -11.67
CA ASN A 130 -0.41 -25.28 -11.52
C ASN A 130 0.38 -26.51 -11.07
#